data_AF-A0A7L5Y7K3-F1
#
_entry.id   AF-A0A7L5Y7K3-F1
#
_cell.length_a   1.000
_cell.length_b   1.000
_cell.length_c   1.000
_cell.angle_alpha   90.00
_cell.angle_beta   90.00
_cell.angle_gamma   90.00
#
_symmetry.space_group_name_H-M   'P 1'
#
loop_
_entity.id
_entity.type
_entity.pdbx_description
1 polymer ?
#
loop_
_entity_poly.entity_id
_entity_poly.type
_entity_poly.pdbx_seq_one_letter_code
_entity_poly.pdbx_strand_id
1 'polypeptide(L)'
;MWTQRLVTAVLVTLLGVFHAQLWIGRGSLPEVQQLRQKLQAQLAANEAAAIANARLAAEVRDLREGVATIEEMARFELGMVKPDEILVQYGP
;
A
#
# COMPACT_ATOMS: atom_id res chain seq x y z
N MET A 1 -9.18 -9.20 66.38
CA MET A 1 -9.32 -7.91 65.67
C MET A 1 -8.12 -7.58 64.78
N TRP A 2 -6.88 -7.85 65.18
CA TRP A 2 -5.67 -7.61 64.36
C TRP A 2 -5.56 -8.45 63.08
N THR A 3 -5.94 -9.73 63.13
CA THR A 3 -5.92 -10.64 61.98
C THR A 3 -6.86 -10.20 60.84
N GLN A 4 -8.05 -9.72 61.18
CA GLN A 4 -9.03 -9.20 60.20
C GLN A 4 -8.47 -8.01 59.42
N ARG A 5 -7.80 -7.07 60.09
CA ARG A 5 -7.20 -5.88 59.45
C ARG A 5 -6.05 -6.26 58.51
N LEU A 6 -5.26 -7.27 58.87
CA LEU A 6 -4.19 -7.82 58.02
C LEU A 6 -4.76 -8.48 56.76
N VAL A 7 -5.80 -9.29 56.89
CA VAL A 7 -6.46 -9.94 55.75
C VAL A 7 -7.04 -8.89 54.80
N THR A 8 -7.73 -7.87 55.31
CA THR A 8 -8.24 -6.77 54.48
C THR A 8 -7.11 -6.02 53.77
N ALA A 9 -6.01 -5.72 54.45
CA ALA A 9 -4.87 -5.04 53.84
C ALA A 9 -4.28 -5.85 52.67
N VAL A 10 -4.06 -7.15 52.87
CA VAL A 10 -3.55 -8.05 51.82
C VAL A 10 -4.49 -8.10 50.62
N LEU A 11 -5.81 -8.20 50.84
CA LEU A 11 -6.80 -8.21 49.77
C LEU A 11 -6.81 -6.90 48.99
N VAL A 12 -6.69 -5.75 49.65
CA VAL A 12 -6.61 -4.44 49.00
C VAL A 12 -5.32 -4.32 48.18
N THR A 13 -4.18 -4.79 48.71
CA THR A 13 -2.92 -4.81 47.97
C THR A 13 -3.01 -5.67 46.71
N LEU A 14 -3.55 -6.89 46.83
CA LEU A 14 -3.76 -7.78 45.68
C LEU A 14 -4.68 -7.15 44.63
N LEU A 15 -5.77 -6.52 45.08
CA LEU A 15 -6.70 -5.83 44.20
C LEU A 15 -6.04 -4.66 43.46
N GLY A 16 -5.19 -3.89 44.16
CA GLY A 16 -4.42 -2.78 43.60
C GLY A 16 -3.41 -3.25 42.55
N VAL A 17 -2.70 -4.35 42.81
CA VAL A 17 -1.78 -4.96 41.85
C VAL A 17 -2.52 -5.41 40.59
N PHE A 18 -3.68 -6.05 40.75
CA PHE A 18 -4.50 -6.48 39.61
C PHE A 18 -5.01 -5.30 38.76
N HIS A 19 -5.47 -4.22 39.41
CA HIS A 19 -5.89 -3.01 38.71
C HIS A 19 -4.72 -2.34 37.97
N ALA A 20 -3.56 -2.25 38.61
CA ALA A 20 -2.35 -1.70 37.98
C ALA A 20 -1.92 -2.57 36.78
N GLN A 21 -1.98 -3.89 36.91
CA GLN A 21 -1.66 -4.82 35.82
C GLN A 21 -2.66 -4.70 34.66
N LEU A 22 -3.94 -4.42 34.94
CA LEU A 22 -4.93 -4.19 33.87
C LEU A 22 -4.71 -2.85 33.14
N TRP A 23 -4.25 -1.81 33.83
CA TRP A 23 -3.98 -0.51 33.22
C TRP A 23 -2.64 -0.47 32.46
N ILE A 24 -1.66 -1.27 32.90
CA ILE A 24 -0.31 -1.34 32.32
C ILE A 24 -0.13 -2.56 31.40
N GLY A 25 -1.07 -3.51 31.43
CA GLY A 25 -1.07 -4.72 30.61
C GLY A 25 -1.48 -4.49 29.15
N ARG A 26 -1.40 -5.57 28.34
CA ARG A 26 -1.67 -5.62 26.89
C ARG A 26 -2.77 -4.63 26.47
N GLY A 27 -2.38 -3.54 25.80
CA GLY A 27 -3.27 -2.40 25.52
C GLY A 27 -2.95 -1.11 26.29
N SER A 28 -1.84 -1.08 27.02
CA SER A 28 -1.38 0.11 27.74
C SER A 28 -1.25 1.32 26.80
N LEU A 29 -1.59 2.51 27.30
CA LEU A 29 -1.48 3.80 26.57
C LEU A 29 -0.14 3.96 25.81
N PRO A 30 1.03 3.58 26.36
CA PRO A 30 2.31 3.66 25.64
C PRO A 30 2.37 2.74 24.42
N GLU A 31 1.85 1.51 24.54
CA GLU A 31 1.84 0.52 23.45
C GLU A 31 0.96 1.00 22.29
N VAL A 32 -0.22 1.54 22.60
CA VAL A 32 -1.12 2.12 21.60
C VAL A 32 -0.49 3.33 20.90
N GLN A 33 0.24 4.18 21.64
CA GLN A 33 0.96 5.30 21.04
C GLN A 33 2.06 4.85 20.07
N GLN A 34 2.87 3.86 20.46
CA GLN A 34 3.90 3.30 19.57
C GLN A 34 3.28 2.65 18.33
N LEU A 35 2.17 1.93 18.49
CA LEU A 35 1.48 1.28 17.37
C LEU A 35 0.88 2.32 16.42
N ARG A 36 0.31 3.41 16.95
CA ARG A 36 -0.17 4.54 16.14
C ARG A 36 0.94 5.22 15.38
N GLN A 37 2.11 5.44 15.99
CA GLN A 37 3.27 6.02 15.29
C GLN A 37 3.74 5.13 14.16
N LYS A 38 3.85 3.82 14.39
CA LYS A 38 4.19 2.85 13.34
C LYS A 38 3.17 2.86 12.20
N LEU A 39 1.88 2.91 12.52
CA LEU A 39 0.81 2.98 11.52
C LEU A 39 0.93 4.24 10.66
N GLN A 40 1.15 5.40 11.28
CA GLN A 40 1.32 6.67 10.55
C GLN A 40 2.54 6.64 9.62
N ALA A 41 3.67 6.08 10.08
CA ALA A 41 4.85 5.93 9.24
C ALA A 41 4.60 5.00 8.04
N GLN A 42 3.88 3.89 8.25
CA GLN A 42 3.55 2.95 7.17
C GLN A 42 2.56 3.56 6.17
N LEU A 43 1.58 4.33 6.62
CA LEU A 43 0.65 5.04 5.74
C LEU A 43 1.37 6.04 4.84
N ALA A 44 2.28 6.84 5.41
CA ALA A 44 3.08 7.80 4.64
C ALA A 44 3.98 7.11 3.60
N ALA A 45 4.62 5.99 3.97
CA ALA A 45 5.42 5.20 3.03
C ALA A 45 4.58 4.60 1.90
N ASN A 46 3.38 4.10 2.22
CA ASN A 46 2.46 3.54 1.25
C ASN A 46 1.93 4.61 0.27
N GLU A 47 1.61 5.81 0.77
CA GLU A 47 1.20 6.93 -0.07
C GLU A 47 2.30 7.34 -1.05
N ALA A 48 3.54 7.43 -0.60
CA ALA A 48 4.69 7.71 -1.48
C ALA A 48 4.87 6.61 -2.54
N ALA A 49 4.72 5.34 -2.17
CA ALA A 49 4.79 4.22 -3.11
C ALA A 49 3.63 4.25 -4.12
N ALA A 50 2.42 4.61 -3.69
CA ALA A 50 1.26 4.73 -4.57
C ALA A 50 1.47 5.80 -5.64
N ILE A 51 2.05 6.95 -5.28
CA ILE A 51 2.39 8.02 -6.23
C ILE A 51 3.43 7.55 -7.25
N ALA A 52 4.50 6.88 -6.79
CA ALA A 52 5.53 6.33 -7.66
C ALA A 52 4.97 5.29 -8.63
N ASN A 53 4.11 4.38 -8.13
CA ASN A 53 3.44 3.38 -8.95
C ASN A 53 2.52 4.01 -9.99
N ALA A 54 1.77 5.06 -9.63
CA ALA A 54 0.91 5.77 -10.57
C ALA A 54 1.72 6.41 -11.71
N ARG A 55 2.87 7.01 -11.38
CA ARG A 55 3.80 7.57 -12.36
C ARG A 55 4.37 6.49 -13.29
N LEU A 56 4.90 5.42 -12.73
CA LEU A 56 5.46 4.30 -13.51
C LEU A 56 4.41 3.66 -14.40
N ALA A 57 3.18 3.50 -13.91
CA ALA A 57 2.07 2.98 -14.71
C ALA A 57 1.71 3.91 -15.87
N ALA A 58 1.83 5.23 -15.70
CA ALA A 58 1.66 6.19 -16.79
C ALA A 58 2.80 6.10 -17.82
N GLU A 59 4.06 6.03 -17.37
CA GLU A 59 5.22 5.85 -18.25
C GLU A 59 5.13 4.53 -19.04
N VAL A 60 4.75 3.43 -18.40
CA VAL A 60 4.53 2.14 -19.11
C VAL A 60 3.41 2.24 -20.13
N ARG A 61 2.33 2.98 -19.84
CA ARG A 61 1.22 3.17 -20.78
C ARG A 61 1.66 3.95 -22.01
N ASP A 62 2.38 5.06 -21.80
CA ASP A 62 2.94 5.89 -22.85
C ASP A 62 3.93 5.10 -23.73
N LEU A 63 4.82 4.32 -23.11
CA LEU A 63 5.72 3.42 -23.82
C LEU A 63 4.96 2.37 -24.66
N ARG A 64 3.87 1.79 -24.13
CA ARG A 64 3.07 0.81 -24.88
C ARG A 64 2.32 1.45 -26.05
N GLU A 65 1.77 2.64 -25.88
CA GLU A 65 1.10 3.39 -26.94
C GLU A 65 2.12 3.82 -28.03
N GLY A 66 3.31 4.27 -27.63
CA GLY A 66 4.41 4.58 -28.54
C GLY A 66 4.90 3.34 -29.32
N VAL A 67 5.04 2.18 -28.68
CA VAL A 67 5.44 0.93 -29.35
C VAL A 67 4.35 0.40 -30.28
N ALA A 68 3.07 0.48 -29.90
CA ALA A 68 1.96 0.11 -30.78
C ALA A 68 1.91 0.99 -32.03
N THR A 69 2.23 2.28 -31.88
CA THR A 69 2.33 3.23 -33.00
C THR A 69 3.51 2.89 -33.91
N ILE A 70 4.63 2.42 -33.35
CA ILE A 70 5.80 1.96 -34.13
C ILE A 70 5.50 0.65 -34.88
N GLU A 71 4.73 -0.28 -34.32
CA GLU A 71 4.31 -1.48 -35.06
C GLU A 71 3.43 -1.14 -36.28
N GLU A 72 2.51 -0.18 -36.15
CA GLU A 72 1.72 0.29 -37.30
C GLU A 72 2.57 0.99 -38.35
N MET A 73 3.54 1.84 -37.93
CA MET A 73 4.47 2.49 -38.86
C MET A 73 5.47 1.54 -39.51
N ALA A 74 6.05 0.59 -38.79
CA ALA A 74 6.94 -0.42 -39.35
C ALA A 74 6.22 -1.30 -40.39
N ARG A 75 4.92 -1.55 -40.17
CA ARG A 75 4.04 -2.24 -41.11
C ARG A 75 3.74 -1.40 -42.36
N PHE A 76 3.80 -0.07 -42.26
CA PHE A 76 3.62 0.87 -43.36
C PHE A 76 4.94 1.18 -44.13
N GLU A 77 6.09 1.24 -43.45
CA GLU A 77 7.39 1.59 -44.03
C GLU A 77 8.19 0.40 -44.60
N LEU A 78 7.93 -0.84 -44.17
CA LEU A 78 8.59 -2.05 -44.73
C LEU A 78 8.01 -2.53 -46.06
N GLY A 79 7.00 -1.85 -46.63
CA GLY A 79 6.43 -2.28 -47.91
C GLY A 79 5.82 -3.68 -47.88
N MET A 80 5.35 -4.17 -46.72
CA MET A 80 4.48 -5.35 -46.66
C MET A 80 3.06 -4.97 -47.05
N VAL A 81 2.88 -4.64 -48.33
CA VAL A 81 1.60 -4.86 -49.01
C VAL A 81 1.28 -6.35 -48.84
N LYS A 82 0.03 -6.73 -48.56
CA LYS A 82 -0.37 -8.13 -48.76
C LYS A 82 0.10 -8.56 -50.16
N PRO A 83 0.50 -9.83 -50.39
CA PRO A 83 0.91 -10.32 -51.71
C PRO A 83 -0.14 -10.25 -52.84
N ASP A 84 -1.20 -9.43 -52.72
CA ASP A 84 -2.43 -9.54 -53.53
C ASP A 84 -3.20 -8.22 -53.77
N GLU A 85 -2.65 -7.03 -53.52
CA GLU A 85 -3.36 -5.77 -53.87
C GLU A 85 -2.87 -5.19 -55.20
N ILE A 86 -3.76 -5.22 -56.21
CA ILE A 86 -3.56 -4.64 -57.53
C ILE A 86 -3.94 -3.16 -57.48
N LEU A 87 -2.94 -2.29 -57.66
CA LEU A 87 -3.14 -0.85 -57.76
C LEU A 87 -3.65 -0.50 -59.17
N VAL A 88 -4.95 -0.19 -59.31
CA VAL A 88 -5.51 0.31 -60.57
C VAL A 88 -5.40 1.82 -60.61
N GLN A 89 -4.47 2.35 -61.41
CA GLN A 89 -4.46 3.77 -61.79
C GLN A 89 -5.41 3.99 -62.95
N TYR A 90 -6.51 4.72 -62.71
CA TYR A 90 -7.34 5.27 -63.78
C TYR A 90 -6.87 6.69 -64.07
N GLY A 91 -6.26 6.91 -65.22
CA GLY A 91 -6.01 8.24 -65.78
C GLY A 91 -7.06 8.57 -66.84
N PRO A 92 -7.60 9.80 -66.90
CA PRO A 92 -8.14 10.33 -68.14
C PRO A 92 -7.02 10.68 -69.13
#